data_AF-A0ABD0MZE1-F1
#
_entry.id   AF-A0ABD0MZE1-F1
#
_cell.length_a   1.000
_cell.length_b   1.000
_cell.length_c   1.000
_cell.angle_alpha   90.00
_cell.angle_beta   90.00
_cell.angle_gamma   90.00
#
_symmetry.space_group_name_H-M   'P 1'
#
loop_
_entity.id
_entity.type
_entity.pdbx_description
1 polymer ?
#
loop_
_entity_poly.entity_id
_entity_poly.type
_entity_poly.pdbx_seq_one_letter_code
_entity_poly.pdbx_strand_id
1 'polypeptide(L)'
;FYHLNKKGRVVNCPYVDNSYKWAGGGFLSTVGDLLQFGNALVYSYQMAELKNTDGLLPGFFRPHTAEAIWTPVDKTEASWDKDGLYAQGWLVVEKQQKYGQCRSRRHYISHTGGAVGASSVLLVLPRESGQTANQTWRPPQGVVVTIITNMQSVGLNSTALKIAQEFDKARDEEIS
;
A
#
# COMPACT_ATOMS: atom_id res chain seq x y z
N PHE A 1 -22.35 3.46 -8.32
CA PHE A 1 -21.25 4.38 -8.70
C PHE A 1 -21.79 5.79 -8.59
N TYR A 2 -21.25 6.58 -7.66
CA TYR A 2 -21.87 7.81 -7.19
C TYR A 2 -20.89 8.98 -7.11
N HIS A 3 -21.40 10.20 -7.24
CA HIS A 3 -20.67 11.44 -6.91
C HIS A 3 -21.58 12.41 -6.16
N LEU A 4 -20.97 13.40 -5.51
CA LEU A 4 -21.70 14.53 -4.95
C LEU A 4 -21.92 15.59 -6.03
N ASN A 5 -23.18 15.98 -6.25
CA ASN A 5 -23.47 17.10 -7.12
C ASN A 5 -23.10 18.44 -6.46
N LYS A 6 -23.24 19.56 -7.18
CA LYS A 6 -22.96 20.92 -6.66
C LYS A 6 -23.77 21.30 -5.40
N LYS A 7 -24.84 20.58 -5.09
CA LYS A 7 -25.69 20.76 -3.90
C LYS A 7 -25.33 19.78 -2.77
N GLY A 8 -24.25 19.02 -2.90
CA GLY A 8 -23.80 18.03 -1.90
C GLY A 8 -24.68 16.77 -1.82
N ARG A 9 -25.52 16.50 -2.84
CA ARG A 9 -26.37 15.31 -2.86
C ARG A 9 -25.70 14.17 -3.62
N VAL A 10 -25.83 12.95 -3.09
CA VAL A 10 -25.38 11.72 -3.76
C VAL A 10 -26.26 11.47 -4.98
N VAL A 11 -25.63 11.39 -6.15
CA VAL A 11 -26.29 11.09 -7.42
C VAL A 11 -25.48 10.06 -8.21
N ASN A 12 -26.15 9.35 -9.12
CA ASN A 12 -25.47 8.42 -10.03
C ASN A 12 -24.45 9.16 -10.91
N CYS A 13 -23.31 8.52 -11.14
CA CYS A 13 -22.35 9.00 -12.13
C CYS A 13 -22.83 8.71 -13.57
N PRO A 14 -22.38 9.52 -14.55
CA PRO A 14 -22.61 9.19 -15.95
C PRO A 14 -21.90 7.89 -16.33
N TYR A 15 -22.40 7.23 -17.38
CA TYR A 15 -21.71 6.12 -18.00
C TYR A 15 -20.38 6.59 -18.58
N VAL A 16 -19.36 5.75 -18.43
CA VAL A 16 -18.02 6.00 -18.97
C VAL A 16 -17.56 4.79 -19.75
N ASP A 17 -16.91 5.07 -20.87
CA ASP A 17 -16.18 4.06 -21.62
C ASP A 17 -14.70 4.08 -21.18
N ASN A 18 -14.19 2.93 -20.76
CA ASN A 18 -12.79 2.73 -20.36
C ASN A 18 -12.00 1.95 -21.42
N SER A 19 -12.54 1.75 -22.62
CA SER A 19 -11.97 0.98 -23.72
C SER A 19 -10.57 1.42 -24.17
N TYR A 20 -10.11 2.63 -23.79
CA TYR A 20 -8.81 3.19 -24.18
C TYR A 20 -7.87 3.47 -23.00
N LYS A 21 -8.14 2.93 -21.80
CA LYS A 21 -7.36 3.21 -20.57
C LYS A 21 -6.45 2.08 -20.09
N TRP A 22 -6.19 1.08 -20.93
CA TRP A 22 -5.59 -0.21 -20.54
C TRP A 22 -4.35 -0.18 -19.63
N ALA A 23 -3.50 0.85 -19.73
CA ALA A 23 -2.27 0.94 -18.93
C ALA A 23 -2.39 1.82 -17.67
N GLY A 24 -3.35 2.75 -17.62
CA GLY A 24 -3.44 3.77 -16.57
C GLY A 24 -4.71 3.70 -15.71
N GLY A 25 -5.71 2.90 -16.10
CA GLY A 25 -6.94 2.72 -15.35
C GLY A 25 -7.92 1.77 -16.03
N GLY A 26 -9.00 1.40 -15.33
CA GLY A 26 -10.03 0.53 -15.90
C GLY A 26 -9.82 -0.97 -15.67
N PHE A 27 -8.76 -1.37 -14.96
CA PHE A 27 -8.70 -2.71 -14.36
C PHE A 27 -9.84 -2.89 -13.36
N LEU A 28 -10.59 -3.97 -13.52
CA LEU A 28 -11.59 -4.40 -12.56
C LEU A 28 -10.97 -5.46 -11.65
N SER A 29 -11.15 -5.30 -10.35
CA SER A 29 -10.56 -6.16 -9.33
C SER A 29 -11.45 -6.17 -8.09
N THR A 30 -11.26 -7.17 -7.23
CA THR A 30 -11.92 -7.25 -5.93
C THR A 30 -10.98 -6.89 -4.79
N VAL A 31 -11.54 -6.68 -3.59
CA VAL A 31 -10.75 -6.55 -2.35
C VAL A 31 -9.84 -7.76 -2.17
N GLY A 32 -10.34 -8.98 -2.44
CA GLY A 32 -9.57 -10.22 -2.32
C GLY A 32 -8.35 -10.26 -3.24
N ASP A 33 -8.53 -9.88 -4.50
CA ASP A 33 -7.44 -9.87 -5.49
C ASP A 33 -6.36 -8.84 -5.11
N LEU A 34 -6.77 -7.64 -4.67
CA LEU A 34 -5.82 -6.59 -4.24
C LEU A 34 -5.06 -6.99 -2.98
N LEU A 35 -5.70 -7.70 -2.05
CA LEU A 35 -5.01 -8.27 -0.88
C LEU A 35 -4.00 -9.34 -1.29
N GLN A 36 -4.35 -10.25 -2.20
CA GLN A 36 -3.42 -11.25 -2.73
C GLN A 36 -2.23 -10.57 -3.44
N PHE A 37 -2.49 -9.57 -4.27
CA PHE A 37 -1.45 -8.80 -4.96
C PHE A 37 -0.52 -8.08 -3.97
N GLY A 38 -1.07 -7.39 -2.98
CA GLY A 38 -0.29 -6.73 -1.93
C GLY A 38 0.56 -7.71 -1.12
N ASN A 39 -0.01 -8.84 -0.70
CA ASN A 39 0.72 -9.89 0.03
C ASN A 39 1.84 -10.51 -0.81
N ALA A 40 1.60 -10.75 -2.11
CA ALA A 40 2.62 -11.26 -3.02
C ALA A 40 3.80 -10.29 -3.18
N LEU A 41 3.52 -8.98 -3.28
CA LEU A 41 4.56 -7.95 -3.31
C LEU A 41 5.35 -7.89 -2.00
N VAL A 42 4.68 -7.91 -0.84
CA VAL A 42 5.34 -7.93 0.48
C VAL A 42 6.24 -9.16 0.61
N TYR A 43 5.74 -10.33 0.22
CA TYR A 43 6.52 -11.57 0.26
C TYR A 43 7.79 -11.43 -0.59
N SER A 44 7.64 -11.05 -1.86
CA SER A 44 8.79 -10.87 -2.77
C SER A 44 9.77 -9.81 -2.27
N TYR A 45 9.28 -8.70 -1.72
CA TYR A 45 10.13 -7.65 -1.14
C TYR A 45 10.95 -8.19 0.05
N GLN A 46 10.31 -8.90 0.98
CA GLN A 46 10.99 -9.45 2.17
C GLN A 46 11.96 -10.59 1.84
N MET A 47 11.73 -11.32 0.75
CA MET A 47 12.68 -12.31 0.27
C MET A 47 14.03 -11.69 -0.13
N ALA A 48 14.11 -10.37 -0.40
CA ALA A 48 15.36 -9.69 -0.70
C ALA A 48 16.26 -9.52 0.54
N GLU A 49 15.66 -9.45 1.72
CA GLU A 49 16.35 -9.21 2.99
C GLU A 49 16.76 -10.51 3.70
N LEU A 50 16.24 -11.67 3.26
CA LEU A 50 16.48 -12.95 3.91
C LEU A 50 17.84 -13.56 3.52
N LYS A 51 18.66 -13.82 4.55
CA LYS A 51 19.95 -14.51 4.39
C LYS A 51 19.82 -16.02 4.14
N ASN A 52 18.76 -16.63 4.69
CA ASN A 52 18.44 -18.03 4.49
C ASN A 52 16.99 -18.16 4.00
N THR A 53 16.81 -18.82 2.86
CA THR A 53 15.52 -19.10 2.22
C THR A 53 15.18 -20.59 2.21
N ASP A 54 15.92 -21.43 2.94
CA ASP A 54 15.68 -22.86 3.07
C ASP A 54 14.24 -23.13 3.53
N GLY A 55 13.53 -23.95 2.76
CA GLY A 55 12.13 -24.28 3.02
C GLY A 55 11.11 -23.23 2.59
N LEU A 56 11.54 -22.12 1.97
CA LEU A 56 10.64 -21.11 1.39
C LEU A 56 10.53 -21.28 -0.12
N LEU A 57 9.32 -21.06 -0.66
CA LEU A 57 9.08 -21.05 -2.09
C LEU A 57 9.45 -19.68 -2.70
N PRO A 58 9.77 -19.60 -4.00
CA PRO A 58 10.00 -18.32 -4.66
C PRO A 58 8.74 -17.45 -4.66
N GLY A 59 8.93 -16.13 -4.55
CA GLY A 59 7.84 -15.17 -4.71
C GLY A 59 7.43 -14.97 -6.16
N PHE A 60 6.27 -14.35 -6.40
CA PHE A 60 5.78 -14.07 -7.75
C PHE A 60 6.69 -13.09 -8.49
N PHE A 61 7.21 -12.09 -7.78
CA PHE A 61 8.21 -11.15 -8.28
C PHE A 61 9.60 -11.60 -7.82
N ARG A 62 10.60 -11.35 -8.67
CA ARG A 62 12.00 -11.43 -8.23
C ARG A 62 12.23 -10.42 -7.10
N PRO A 63 12.98 -10.75 -6.05
CA PRO A 63 13.13 -9.85 -4.90
C PRO A 63 13.66 -8.47 -5.27
N HIS A 64 14.71 -8.40 -6.10
CA HIS A 64 15.25 -7.14 -6.60
C HIS A 64 14.26 -6.33 -7.44
N THR A 65 13.33 -6.99 -8.14
CA THR A 65 12.26 -6.31 -8.88
C THR A 65 11.22 -5.70 -7.94
N ALA A 66 10.82 -6.43 -6.89
CA ALA A 66 9.89 -5.91 -5.88
C ALA A 66 10.49 -4.69 -5.14
N GLU A 67 11.77 -4.77 -4.78
CA GLU A 67 12.54 -3.65 -4.24
C GLU A 67 12.53 -2.45 -5.20
N ALA A 68 12.93 -2.65 -6.46
CA ALA A 68 12.99 -1.58 -7.46
C ALA A 68 11.63 -0.90 -7.73
N ILE A 69 10.52 -1.61 -7.61
CA ILE A 69 9.16 -1.04 -7.76
C ILE A 69 8.84 -0.06 -6.61
N TRP A 70 9.36 -0.32 -5.42
CA TRP A 70 9.17 0.50 -4.22
C TRP A 70 10.32 1.47 -3.92
N THR A 71 11.38 1.46 -4.71
CA THR A 71 12.45 2.45 -4.60
C THR A 71 11.98 3.80 -5.16
N PRO A 72 12.04 4.89 -4.36
CA PRO A 72 11.80 6.24 -4.84
C PRO A 72 12.67 6.58 -6.06
N VAL A 73 12.07 7.24 -7.06
CA VAL A 73 12.79 7.67 -8.26
C VAL A 73 13.24 9.11 -8.10
N ASP A 74 14.51 9.39 -8.37
CA ASP A 74 15.05 10.74 -8.32
C ASP A 74 14.26 11.73 -9.18
N LYS A 75 14.12 12.97 -8.70
CA LYS A 75 13.43 14.08 -9.39
C LYS A 75 11.96 13.80 -9.69
N THR A 76 11.33 12.94 -8.89
CA THR A 76 9.88 12.75 -8.87
C THR A 76 9.29 13.29 -7.58
N GLU A 77 8.05 13.78 -7.63
CA GLU A 77 7.37 14.35 -6.48
C GLU A 77 6.00 13.70 -6.30
N ALA A 78 5.65 13.38 -5.06
CA ALA A 78 4.29 13.01 -4.70
C ALA A 78 3.56 14.25 -4.17
N SER A 79 3.09 15.11 -5.07
CA SER A 79 2.53 16.43 -4.72
C SER A 79 1.34 16.40 -3.74
N TRP A 80 0.72 15.24 -3.55
CA TRP A 80 -0.40 15.01 -2.63
C TRP A 80 0.01 14.50 -1.23
N ASP A 81 1.29 14.22 -0.97
CA ASP A 81 1.79 13.82 0.35
C ASP A 81 3.16 14.46 0.63
N LYS A 82 3.24 15.31 1.66
CA LYS A 82 4.48 16.04 2.00
C LYS A 82 5.62 15.13 2.44
N ASP A 83 5.28 13.97 2.95
CA ASP A 83 6.20 12.99 3.51
C ASP A 83 6.51 11.86 2.52
N GLY A 84 5.81 11.83 1.39
CA GLY A 84 5.88 10.80 0.37
C GLY A 84 6.79 11.13 -0.79
N LEU A 85 7.41 10.08 -1.30
CA LEU A 85 8.19 10.05 -2.51
C LEU A 85 7.45 9.20 -3.56
N TYR A 86 7.75 9.42 -4.83
CA TYR A 86 7.13 8.67 -5.91
C TYR A 86 8.09 7.60 -6.42
N ALA A 87 7.62 6.36 -6.45
CA ALA A 87 8.32 5.21 -7.02
C ALA A 87 7.65 4.77 -8.32
N GLN A 88 7.85 3.53 -8.78
CA GLN A 88 7.27 3.05 -10.04
C GLN A 88 5.77 2.77 -9.90
N GLY A 89 4.95 3.83 -9.93
CA GLY A 89 3.50 3.74 -9.75
C GLY A 89 3.10 3.51 -8.30
N TRP A 90 3.88 4.00 -7.34
CA TRP A 90 3.58 3.90 -5.91
C TRP A 90 3.98 5.17 -5.17
N LEU A 91 3.19 5.52 -4.16
CA LEU A 91 3.60 6.42 -3.10
C LEU A 91 4.43 5.62 -2.10
N VAL A 92 5.61 6.12 -1.76
CA VAL A 92 6.50 5.50 -0.79
C VAL A 92 6.83 6.53 0.28
N VAL A 93 6.53 6.20 1.53
CA VAL A 93 6.95 6.99 2.69
C VAL A 93 8.06 6.25 3.38
N GLU A 94 9.22 6.88 3.50
CA GLU A 94 10.38 6.29 4.17
C GLU A 94 10.31 6.45 5.68
N LYS A 95 10.91 5.47 6.38
CA LYS A 95 11.11 5.56 7.83
C LYS A 95 11.96 6.78 8.15
N GLN A 96 11.51 7.60 9.09
CA GLN A 96 12.25 8.80 9.50
C GLN A 96 11.99 9.13 10.96
N GLN A 97 13.07 9.43 11.69
CA GLN A 97 13.03 10.05 13.01
C GLN A 97 14.11 11.13 13.05
N LYS A 98 13.71 12.40 13.13
CA LYS A 98 14.63 13.54 13.01
C LYS A 98 15.48 13.76 14.27
N TYR A 99 14.93 13.47 15.44
CA TYR A 99 15.57 13.70 16.74
C TYR A 99 15.23 12.57 17.73
N GLY A 100 16.06 12.41 18.76
CA GLY A 100 15.75 11.52 19.89
C GLY A 100 14.41 11.90 20.53
N GLN A 101 13.58 10.91 20.88
CA GLN A 101 12.23 11.09 21.45
C GLN A 101 11.21 11.85 20.56
N CYS A 102 11.54 12.23 19.31
CA CYS A 102 10.54 12.80 18.40
C CYS A 102 9.66 11.72 17.76
N ARG A 103 8.60 12.14 17.04
CA ARG A 103 7.76 11.26 16.24
C ARG A 103 8.63 10.39 15.32
N SER A 104 8.49 9.07 15.47
CA SER A 104 9.06 8.09 14.55
C SER A 104 8.02 7.78 13.47
N ARG A 105 8.35 8.09 12.22
CA ARG A 105 7.53 7.78 11.05
C ARG A 105 7.93 6.41 10.53
N ARG A 106 6.95 5.55 10.30
CA ARG A 106 7.16 4.21 9.75
C ARG A 106 7.21 4.23 8.23
N HIS A 107 7.93 3.25 7.67
CA HIS A 107 7.94 3.00 6.24
C HIS A 107 6.62 2.37 5.79
N TYR A 108 5.99 2.92 4.76
CA TYR A 108 4.81 2.33 4.12
C TYR A 108 4.75 2.67 2.64
N ILE A 109 4.02 1.84 1.90
CA ILE A 109 3.78 1.98 0.46
C ILE A 109 2.28 2.08 0.23
N SER A 110 1.85 2.91 -0.71
CA SER A 110 0.43 2.98 -1.06
C SER A 110 0.20 3.40 -2.50
N HIS A 111 -0.97 3.06 -3.02
CA HIS A 111 -1.46 3.59 -4.29
C HIS A 111 -2.96 3.84 -4.18
N THR A 112 -3.40 5.04 -4.58
CA THR A 112 -4.82 5.40 -4.63
C THR A 112 -5.34 5.31 -6.04
N GLY A 113 -6.54 4.76 -6.22
CA GLY A 113 -7.23 4.70 -7.50
C GLY A 113 -8.42 5.63 -7.52
N GLY A 114 -8.52 6.45 -8.57
CA GLY A 114 -9.69 7.29 -8.85
C GLY A 114 -10.35 6.87 -10.15
N ALA A 115 -11.67 6.66 -10.13
CA ALA A 115 -12.47 6.41 -11.31
C ALA A 115 -13.80 7.16 -11.23
N VAL A 116 -14.52 7.24 -12.35
CA VAL A 116 -15.84 7.87 -12.35
C VAL A 116 -16.78 7.06 -11.46
N GLY A 117 -17.23 7.70 -10.38
CA GLY A 117 -18.10 7.08 -9.39
C GLY A 117 -17.44 6.08 -8.45
N ALA A 118 -16.11 5.99 -8.38
CA ALA A 118 -15.42 5.10 -7.45
C ALA A 118 -14.06 5.65 -6.98
N SER A 119 -13.66 5.21 -5.78
CA SER A 119 -12.34 5.50 -5.20
C SER A 119 -11.81 4.23 -4.53
N SER A 120 -10.51 3.99 -4.64
CA SER A 120 -9.84 2.87 -3.99
C SER A 120 -8.48 3.25 -3.41
N VAL A 121 -7.99 2.43 -2.49
CA VAL A 121 -6.61 2.47 -2.02
C VAL A 121 -6.11 1.05 -1.78
N LEU A 122 -4.84 0.82 -2.07
CA LEU A 122 -4.07 -0.31 -1.58
C LEU A 122 -2.89 0.28 -0.80
N LEU A 123 -2.77 -0.07 0.47
CA LEU A 123 -1.71 0.36 1.36
C LEU A 123 -1.04 -0.86 1.97
N VAL A 124 0.28 -0.79 2.04
CA VAL A 124 1.15 -1.82 2.58
C VAL A 124 2.01 -1.20 3.66
N LEU A 125 1.94 -1.74 4.86
CA LEU A 125 2.77 -1.40 6.01
C LEU A 125 3.63 -2.62 6.34
N PRO A 126 4.85 -2.74 5.76
CA PRO A 126 5.73 -3.85 6.06
C PRO A 126 6.10 -3.88 7.55
N ARG A 127 6.23 -5.09 8.12
CA ARG A 127 6.75 -5.24 9.47
C ARG A 127 8.17 -4.66 9.52
N GLU A 128 8.49 -3.92 10.58
CA GLU A 128 9.88 -3.49 10.78
C GLU A 128 10.74 -4.72 11.03
N SER A 129 11.88 -4.80 10.34
CA SER A 129 12.89 -5.81 10.54
C SER A 129 13.51 -5.62 11.94
N GLY A 130 12.88 -6.24 12.94
CA GLY A 130 13.39 -6.31 14.30
C GLY A 130 14.53 -7.31 14.37
N GLN A 131 15.66 -6.90 14.97
CA GLN A 131 16.84 -7.73 15.25
C GLN A 131 16.57 -8.81 16.34
N THR A 132 15.42 -9.48 16.34
CA THR A 132 15.20 -10.60 17.25
C THR A 132 15.76 -11.86 16.60
N ALA A 133 17.05 -12.10 16.84
CA ALA A 133 17.83 -13.24 16.33
C ALA A 133 17.24 -14.64 16.65
N ASN A 134 16.15 -14.70 17.43
CA ASN A 134 15.54 -15.94 17.91
C ASN A 134 14.11 -16.21 17.42
N GLN A 135 13.49 -15.33 16.59
CA GLN A 135 12.19 -15.64 15.98
C GLN A 135 12.38 -16.21 14.57
N THR A 136 11.70 -17.32 14.26
CA THR A 136 11.60 -17.84 12.90
C THR A 136 10.82 -16.83 12.05
N TRP A 137 11.53 -16.04 11.25
CA TRP A 137 10.94 -15.08 10.33
C TRP A 137 10.22 -15.82 9.18
N ARG A 138 8.90 -15.67 9.08
CA ARG A 138 8.07 -16.30 8.04
C ARG A 138 7.37 -15.23 7.22
N PRO A 139 7.86 -14.86 6.02
CA PRO A 139 7.19 -13.88 5.16
C PRO A 139 5.86 -14.44 4.62
N PRO A 140 4.89 -13.57 4.24
CA PRO A 140 4.93 -12.11 4.35
C PRO A 140 4.59 -11.64 5.77
N GLN A 141 5.26 -10.58 6.24
CA GLN A 141 5.05 -9.95 7.55
C GLN A 141 4.70 -8.47 7.39
N GLY A 142 3.57 -8.04 7.94
CA GLY A 142 3.12 -6.65 7.84
C GLY A 142 1.60 -6.58 7.77
N VAL A 143 1.08 -5.42 7.43
CA VAL A 143 -0.35 -5.20 7.25
C VAL A 143 -0.61 -4.68 5.85
N VAL A 144 -1.49 -5.35 5.12
CA VAL A 144 -2.01 -4.91 3.82
C VAL A 144 -3.46 -4.49 4.00
N VAL A 145 -3.76 -3.25 3.63
CA VAL A 145 -5.11 -2.67 3.70
C VAL A 145 -5.55 -2.30 2.31
N THR A 146 -6.73 -2.77 1.90
CA THR A 146 -7.39 -2.28 0.70
C THR A 146 -8.80 -1.82 0.99
N ILE A 147 -9.21 -0.72 0.36
CA ILE A 147 -10.55 -0.16 0.48
C ILE A 147 -11.01 0.15 -0.94
N ILE A 148 -12.21 -0.32 -1.30
CA ILE A 148 -12.88 0.02 -2.56
C ILE A 148 -14.24 0.61 -2.21
N THR A 149 -14.54 1.78 -2.77
CA THR A 149 -15.82 2.47 -2.56
C THR A 149 -16.44 2.83 -3.91
N ASN A 150 -17.76 2.71 -4.00
CA ASN A 150 -18.54 3.10 -5.19
C ASN A 150 -18.91 4.60 -5.18
N MET A 151 -18.04 5.43 -4.62
CA MET A 151 -18.16 6.89 -4.56
C MET A 151 -16.90 7.54 -5.09
N GLN A 152 -17.05 8.55 -5.94
CA GLN A 152 -15.97 9.34 -6.52
C GLN A 152 -15.36 10.32 -5.51
N SER A 153 -14.07 10.62 -5.66
CA SER A 153 -13.37 11.67 -4.91
C SER A 153 -13.36 11.46 -3.39
N VAL A 154 -13.26 10.20 -2.94
CA VAL A 154 -13.11 9.86 -1.53
C VAL A 154 -11.63 9.72 -1.18
N GLY A 155 -11.16 10.52 -0.21
CA GLY A 155 -9.79 10.42 0.31
C GLY A 155 -9.64 9.23 1.25
N LEU A 156 -9.04 8.14 0.77
CA LEU A 156 -8.96 6.86 1.50
C LEU A 156 -7.59 6.60 2.16
N ASN A 157 -6.53 7.29 1.74
CA ASN A 157 -5.16 6.96 2.15
C ASN A 157 -4.93 7.07 3.67
N SER A 158 -5.35 8.17 4.27
CA SER A 158 -5.20 8.41 5.72
C SER A 158 -6.00 7.40 6.56
N THR A 159 -7.18 7.01 6.09
CA THR A 159 -8.00 5.98 6.73
C THR A 159 -7.32 4.61 6.65
N ALA A 160 -6.82 4.22 5.47
CA ALA A 160 -6.10 2.97 5.31
C ALA A 160 -4.84 2.91 6.18
N LEU A 161 -4.10 4.02 6.30
CA LEU A 161 -2.91 4.09 7.15
C LEU A 161 -3.27 3.93 8.64
N LYS A 162 -4.34 4.58 9.11
CA LYS A 162 -4.81 4.42 10.48
C LYS A 162 -5.19 2.97 10.77
N ILE A 163 -5.95 2.33 9.87
CA ILE A 163 -6.29 0.91 10.00
C ILE A 163 -5.01 0.07 10.08
N ALA A 164 -4.07 0.26 9.16
CA ALA A 164 -2.82 -0.50 9.16
C ALA A 164 -2.04 -0.35 10.47
N GLN A 165 -1.98 0.85 11.03
CA GLN A 165 -1.33 1.12 12.31
C GLN A 165 -2.02 0.46 13.49
N GLU A 166 -3.36 0.46 13.55
CA GLU A 166 -4.08 -0.19 14.64
C GLU A 166 -3.92 -1.71 14.61
N PHE A 167 -3.97 -2.34 13.42
CA PHE A 167 -3.73 -3.77 13.28
C PHE A 167 -2.29 -4.17 13.60
N ASP A 168 -1.31 -3.33 13.25
CA ASP A 168 0.08 -3.61 13.56
C ASP A 168 0.37 -3.53 15.07
N LYS A 169 -0.24 -2.57 15.78
CA LYS A 169 -0.17 -2.49 17.26
C LYS A 169 -0.80 -3.70 17.94
N ALA A 170 -2.01 -4.09 17.52
CA ALA A 170 -2.73 -5.21 18.11
C ALA A 170 -1.94 -6.53 18.03
N ARG A 171 -1.17 -6.72 16.95
CA ARG A 171 -0.29 -7.89 16.80
C ARG A 171 0.84 -7.89 17.85
N ASP A 172 1.43 -6.74 18.14
CA ASP A 172 2.52 -6.66 19.10
C ASP A 172 2.03 -6.89 20.55
N GLU A 173 0.77 -6.56 20.84
CA GLU A 173 0.10 -6.87 22.12
C GLU A 173 -0.19 -8.37 22.29
N GLU A 174 -0.49 -9.11 21.22
CA GLU A 174 -0.70 -10.57 21.28
C GLU A 174 0.59 -11.38 21.54
N ILE A 175 1.76 -10.77 21.33
CA ILE A 175 3.08 -11.42 21.44
C ILE A 175 3.79 -11.01 22.75
N SER A 176 3.30 -9.99 23.46
CA SER A 176 3.83 -9.51 24.76
C SER A 176 3.20 -10.22 25.96
#